data_AF-A0A4Q3SQS5-F1
#
_entry.id   AF-A0A4Q3SQS5-F1
#
_cell.length_a   1.000
_cell.length_b   1.000
_cell.length_c   1.000
_cell.angle_alpha   90.00
_cell.angle_beta   90.00
_cell.angle_gamma   90.00
#
_symmetry.space_group_name_H-M   'P 1'
#
loop_
_entity.id
_entity.type
_entity.pdbx_description
1 polymer ?
#
loop_
_entity_poly.entity_id
_entity_poly.type
_entity_poly.pdbx_seq_one_letter_code
_entity_poly.pdbx_strand_id
1 'polypeptide(L)' 'MPDWIAAVILGLVEGLTEFIPVSSTGHLLLTKKLLGLPSGFWDTFSVMIQLGAILAVVVVYFQKLWT' A
#
# COMPACT_ATOMS: atom_id res chain seq x y z
N MET A 1 1.91 13.48 14.16
CA MET A 1 1.61 12.04 14.32
C MET A 1 2.90 11.27 14.14
N PRO A 2 3.19 10.23 14.93
CA PRO A 2 4.36 9.40 14.70
C PRO A 2 4.32 8.75 13.31
N ASP A 3 5.46 8.71 12.61
CA ASP A 3 5.53 8.22 11.22
C ASP A 3 5.07 6.78 11.06
N TRP A 4 5.31 5.92 12.06
CA TRP A 4 4.87 4.53 12.02
C TRP A 4 3.34 4.38 12.00
N ILE A 5 2.58 5.32 12.59
CA ILE A 5 1.12 5.29 12.52
C ILE A 5 0.67 5.59 11.08
N ALA A 6 1.31 6.54 10.40
CA ALA A 6 1.00 6.87 9.01
C ALA A 6 1.33 5.69 8.10
N ALA A 7 2.48 5.04 8.33
CA ALA A 7 2.89 3.85 7.61
C ALA A 7 1.87 2.70 7.77
N VAL A 8 1.38 2.45 8.99
CA VAL A 8 0.36 1.43 9.25
C VAL A 8 -0.96 1.77 8.53
N ILE A 9 -1.43 3.03 8.60
CA ILE A 9 -2.67 3.43 7.94
C ILE A 9 -2.55 3.27 6.41
N LEU A 10 -1.48 3.77 5.80
CA LEU A 10 -1.26 3.63 4.36
C LEU A 10 -1.11 2.16 3.95
N GLY A 11 -0.41 1.35 4.74
CA GLY A 11 -0.28 -0.08 4.49
C GLY A 11 -1.61 -0.84 4.57
N LEU A 12 -2.50 -0.47 5.50
CA LEU A 12 -3.85 -1.01 5.57
C LEU A 12 -4.69 -0.60 4.36
N VAL A 13 -4.63 0.66 3.95
CA VAL A 13 -5.35 1.15 2.77
C VAL A 13 -4.90 0.40 1.52
N GLU A 14 -3.60 0.30 1.28
CA GLU A 14 -3.02 -0.45 0.16
C GLU A 14 -3.45 -1.93 0.19
N GLY A 15 -3.17 -2.63 1.29
CA GLY A 15 -3.45 -4.07 1.40
C GLY A 15 -4.93 -4.42 1.29
N LEU A 16 -5.84 -3.51 1.68
CA LEU A 16 -7.28 -3.72 1.54
C LEU A 16 -7.81 -3.38 0.15
N THR A 17 -7.21 -2.42 -0.55
CA THR A 17 -7.75 -1.89 -1.82
C THR A 17 -7.08 -2.45 -3.06
N GLU A 18 -5.87 -3.01 -2.96
CA GLU A 18 -5.12 -3.53 -4.11
C GLU A 18 -5.76 -4.76 -4.76
N PHE A 19 -6.44 -5.60 -3.95
CA PHE A 19 -7.04 -6.85 -4.44
C PHE A 19 -8.49 -6.71 -4.91
N ILE A 20 -9.10 -5.53 -4.73
CA ILE A 20 -10.48 -5.24 -5.11
C ILE A 20 -10.52 -4.14 -6.18
N PRO A 21 -11.49 -4.13 -7.10
CA PRO A 21 -11.51 -3.21 -8.24
C PRO A 21 -11.97 -1.80 -7.87
N VAL A 22 -11.22 -1.12 -6.98
CA VAL A 22 -11.58 0.20 -6.41
C VAL A 22 -10.48 1.26 -6.58
N SER A 23 -9.37 0.94 -7.25
CA SER A 23 -8.19 1.82 -7.41
C SER A 23 -7.48 2.17 -6.09
N SER A 24 -6.47 1.38 -5.75
CA SER A 24 -5.60 1.58 -4.58
C SER A 24 -4.84 2.91 -4.64
N THR A 25 -4.31 3.28 -5.80
CA THR A 25 -3.61 4.55 -6.04
C THR A 25 -4.45 5.77 -5.65
N GLY A 26 -5.74 5.76 -5.98
CA GLY A 26 -6.66 6.85 -5.62
C GLY A 26 -6.87 6.96 -4.10
N HIS A 27 -7.07 5.82 -3.44
CA HIS A 27 -7.27 5.75 -1.99
C HIS A 27 -6.01 6.15 -1.21
N LEU A 28 -4.83 5.74 -1.66
CA LEU A 28 -3.55 6.15 -1.08
C LEU A 28 -3.32 7.66 -1.22
N LEU A 29 -3.58 8.23 -2.40
CA LEU A 29 -3.42 9.68 -2.62
C LEU A 29 -4.35 10.48 -1.71
N LEU A 30 -5.61 10.05 -1.59
CA LEU A 30 -6.60 10.69 -0.73
C LEU A 30 -6.18 10.58 0.75
N THR A 31 -5.80 9.39 1.20
CA THR A 31 -5.39 9.13 2.58
C THR A 31 -4.16 9.94 2.95
N LYS A 32 -3.15 9.98 2.07
CA LYS A 32 -1.94 10.82 2.24
C LYS A 32 -2.29 12.29 2.41
N LYS A 33 -3.21 12.81 1.60
CA LYS A 33 -3.68 14.21 1.67
C LYS A 33 -4.48 14.48 2.94
N LEU A 34 -5.33 13.55 3.38
CA LEU A 34 -6.10 13.65 4.63
C LEU A 34 -5.19 13.64 5.87
N LEU A 35 -4.12 12.86 5.83
CA LEU A 35 -3.11 12.79 6.90
C LEU A 35 -2.11 13.96 6.85
N GLY A 36 -2.16 14.83 5.83
CA GLY A 36 -1.26 15.96 5.68
C GLY A 36 0.21 15.58 5.48
N LEU A 37 0.47 14.42 4.87
CA LEU A 37 1.83 13.89 4.72
C LEU A 37 2.59 14.62 3.59
N PRO A 38 3.84 15.06 3.82
CA PRO A 38 4.61 15.78 2.82
C PRO A 38 4.99 14.90 1.62
N SER A 39 5.12 15.50 0.45
CA SER A 39 5.62 14.84 -0.76
C SER A 39 7.10 14.44 -0.62
N GLY A 40 7.58 13.60 -1.53
CA GLY A 40 8.95 13.05 -1.50
C GLY A 40 8.95 11.66 -0.89
N PHE A 41 9.39 11.53 0.37
CA PHE A 41 9.49 10.23 1.04
C PHE A 41 8.17 9.44 0.99
N TRP A 42 7.04 10.08 1.26
CA TRP A 42 5.74 9.41 1.27
C TRP A 42 5.22 9.02 -0.12
N ASP A 43 5.71 9.67 -1.18
CA ASP A 43 5.41 9.27 -2.57
C ASP A 43 6.15 7.97 -2.90
N THR A 44 7.44 7.92 -2.58
CA THR A 44 8.24 6.69 -2.72
C THR A 44 7.70 5.57 -1.82
N PHE A 45 7.32 5.89 -0.59
CA PHE A 45 6.72 4.94 0.33
C PHE A 45 5.43 4.34 -0.24
N SER A 46 4.56 5.16 -0.84
CA SER A 46 3.31 4.70 -1.47
C SER A 46 3.54 3.70 -2.60
N VAL A 47 4.65 3.82 -3.34
CA VAL A 47 5.05 2.83 -4.35
C VAL A 47 5.68 1.58 -3.70
N MET A 48 6.50 1.76 -2.66
CA MET A 48 7.16 0.65 -1.97
C MET A 48 6.17 -0.28 -1.24
N ILE A 49 5.10 0.25 -0.66
CA ILE A 49 4.11 -0.58 0.04
C ILE A 49 3.35 -1.54 -0.89
N GLN A 50 3.23 -1.21 -2.19
CA GLN A 50 2.64 -2.10 -3.19
C GLN A 50 3.43 -3.42 -3.31
N LEU A 51 4.75 -3.39 -3.08
CA LEU A 51 5.57 -4.60 -3.03
C LEU A 51 5.12 -5.56 -1.92
N GLY A 52 4.57 -5.04 -0.82
CA GLY A 52 3.97 -5.85 0.24
C GLY A 52 2.71 -6.57 -0.24
N ALA A 53 1.87 -5.91 -1.02
CA ALA A 53 0.68 -6.51 -1.62
C ALA A 53 1.05 -7.57 -2.67
N ILE A 54 2.06 -7.30 -3.51
CA ILE A 54 2.62 -8.29 -4.45
C ILE A 54 3.16 -9.50 -3.69
N LEU A 55 3.93 -9.28 -2.62
CA LEU A 55 4.47 -10.37 -1.80
C LEU A 55 3.35 -11.22 -1.19
N ALA A 56 2.24 -10.61 -0.76
CA ALA A 56 1.09 -11.36 -0.27
C ALA A 56 0.54 -12.32 -1.34
N VAL A 57 0.42 -11.87 -2.60
CA VAL A 57 0.00 -12.72 -3.73
C VAL A 57 1.03 -13.81 -4.01
N VAL A 58 2.32 -13.47 -4.03
CA VAL A 58 3.41 -14.43 -4.24
C VAL A 58 3.38 -15.53 -3.19
N VAL A 59 3.16 -15.18 -1.92
CA VAL A 59 3.09 -16.15 -0.81
C VAL A 59 1.83 -17.02 -0.93
N VAL A 60 0.66 -16.42 -1.16
CA VAL A 60 -0.62 -17.16 -1.26
C VAL A 60 -0.64 -18.11 -2.46
N TYR A 61 -0.08 -17.69 -3.59
CA TYR A 61 -0.07 -18.47 -4.83
C TYR A 61 1.29 -19.10 -5.15
N PHE A 62 2.19 -19.22 -4.18
CA PHE A 62 3.58 -19.65 -4.41
C PHE A 62 3.67 -20.95 -5.21
N GLN A 63 2.90 -21.96 -4.81
CA GLN A 63 2.89 -23.26 -5.51
C GLN A 63 2.42 -23.17 -6.96
N LYS A 64 1.43 -22.31 -7.23
CA LYS A 64 0.88 -22.08 -8.57
C LYS A 64 1.80 -21.23 -9.45
N LEU A 65 2.60 -20.34 -8.84
CA LEU A 65 3.55 -19.49 -9.56
C LEU A 65 4.87 -20.22 -9.85
N TRP A 66 5.22 -21.20 -9.03
CA TRP A 66 6.48 -21.96 -9.13
C TRP A 66 6.34 -23.27 -9.92
N THR A 67 5.12 -23.65 -10.30
CA THR A 67 4.82 -24.85 -11.10
C THR A 67 4.14 -24.44 -12.40
#